data_AF-A0A2S7Y8Z4-F1
#
_entry.id   AF-A0A2S7Y8Z4-F1
#
_cell.length_a   1.000
_cell.length_b   1.000
_cell.length_c   1.000
_cell.angle_alpha   90.00
_cell.angle_beta   90.00
_cell.angle_gamma   90.00
#
_symmetry.space_group_name_H-M   'P 1'
#
loop_
_entity.id
_entity.type
_entity.pdbx_description
1 polymer ?
#
loop_
_entity_poly.entity_id
_entity_poly.type
_entity_poly.pdbx_seq_one_letter_code
_entity_poly.pdbx_strand_id
1 'polypeptide(L)'
;MARESPDDVVLYGSDAEIKSLITQSPRPAPHGGIALLSDRFLAKAYRPDCLADTMKAIEIAQSFGIRTPKIIRPIQYPDVEFLVMERIQGRTIEDAWPGLSWYMSLRLAFQLRRFVSLMRSITSDTAGSIVTGNCRSFWLDDRFGLPARATVRYVMDFLAF
;
A
#
# COMPACT_ATOMS: atom_id res chain seq x y z
N MET A 1 -15.41 -17.56 -26.55
CA MET A 1 -15.26 -18.27 -25.26
C MET A 1 -15.57 -17.27 -24.16
N ALA A 2 -16.71 -17.41 -23.48
CA ALA A 2 -17.03 -16.56 -22.34
C ALA A 2 -16.08 -16.93 -21.19
N ARG A 3 -15.36 -15.95 -20.64
CA ARG A 3 -14.54 -16.15 -19.44
C ARG A 3 -15.51 -16.21 -18.25
N GLU A 4 -15.72 -17.39 -17.68
CA GLU A 4 -16.69 -17.60 -16.60
C GLU A 4 -16.12 -17.27 -15.21
N SER A 5 -14.79 -17.27 -15.04
CA SER A 5 -14.15 -16.99 -13.75
C SER A 5 -13.66 -15.53 -13.65
N PRO A 6 -13.90 -14.82 -12.54
CA PRO A 6 -13.35 -13.48 -12.31
C PRO A 6 -11.81 -13.48 -12.33
N ASP A 7 -11.17 -14.58 -11.97
CA ASP A 7 -9.71 -14.73 -12.01
C ASP A 7 -9.17 -14.70 -13.45
N ASP A 8 -9.89 -15.31 -14.40
CA ASP A 8 -9.50 -15.31 -15.82
C ASP A 8 -9.62 -13.91 -16.42
N VAL A 9 -10.62 -13.15 -15.98
CA VAL A 9 -10.78 -11.74 -16.35
C VAL A 9 -9.63 -10.91 -15.78
N VAL A 10 -9.21 -11.15 -14.54
CA VAL A 10 -8.07 -10.43 -13.95
C VAL A 10 -6.77 -10.73 -14.71
N LEU A 11 -6.49 -11.98 -15.03
CA LEU A 11 -5.22 -12.41 -15.62
C LEU A 11 -5.13 -12.16 -17.13
N TYR A 12 -6.23 -12.39 -17.86
CA TYR A 12 -6.23 -12.39 -19.33
C TYR A 12 -7.23 -11.40 -19.93
N GLY A 13 -8.07 -10.77 -19.09
CA GLY A 13 -9.09 -9.80 -19.49
C GLY A 13 -8.53 -8.56 -20.17
N SER A 14 -9.35 -7.93 -21.01
CA SER A 14 -9.08 -6.55 -21.43
C SER A 14 -9.30 -5.58 -20.27
N ASP A 15 -8.74 -4.38 -20.38
CA ASP A 15 -8.93 -3.36 -19.34
C ASP A 15 -10.41 -2.96 -19.19
N ALA A 16 -11.20 -3.03 -20.26
CA ALA A 16 -12.65 -2.77 -20.21
C ALA A 16 -13.39 -3.84 -19.38
N GLU A 17 -13.01 -5.12 -19.54
CA GLU A 17 -13.60 -6.22 -18.76
C GLU A 17 -13.27 -6.09 -17.27
N ILE A 18 -12.03 -5.71 -16.93
CA ILE A 18 -11.66 -5.46 -15.53
C ILE A 18 -12.37 -4.23 -14.98
N LYS A 19 -12.50 -3.15 -15.76
CA LYS A 19 -13.22 -1.96 -15.30
C LYS A 19 -14.67 -2.30 -14.95
N SER A 20 -15.31 -3.14 -15.77
CA SER A 20 -16.63 -3.69 -15.47
C SER A 20 -16.60 -4.52 -14.19
N LEU A 21 -15.64 -5.43 -14.04
CA LEU A 21 -15.48 -6.28 -12.86
C LEU A 21 -15.29 -5.47 -11.57
N ILE A 22 -14.40 -4.47 -11.55
CA ILE A 22 -14.16 -3.56 -10.42
C ILE A 22 -15.45 -2.84 -10.00
N THR A 23 -16.26 -2.45 -10.98
CA THR A 23 -17.51 -1.71 -10.75
C THR A 23 -18.59 -2.60 -10.12
N GLN A 24 -18.65 -3.87 -10.54
CA GLN A 24 -19.60 -4.87 -10.04
C GLN A 24 -19.15 -5.53 -8.72
N SER A 25 -17.87 -5.44 -8.39
CA SER A 25 -17.26 -6.12 -7.24
C SER A 25 -17.69 -5.52 -5.90
N PRO A 26 -17.88 -6.34 -4.86
CA PRO A 26 -18.19 -5.87 -3.52
C PRO A 26 -17.03 -5.07 -2.94
N ARG A 27 -17.39 -4.03 -2.16
CA ARG A 27 -16.43 -3.15 -1.47
C ARG A 27 -16.54 -3.35 0.03
N PRO A 28 -15.45 -3.70 0.72
CA PRO A 28 -15.49 -3.88 2.17
C PRO A 28 -15.68 -2.52 2.85
N ALA A 29 -16.73 -2.36 3.65
CA ALA A 29 -16.90 -1.16 4.46
C ALA A 29 -15.79 -1.07 5.53
N PRO A 30 -15.30 0.13 5.90
CA PRO A 30 -15.62 1.46 5.35
C PRO A 30 -14.79 1.84 4.10
N HIS A 31 -14.04 0.91 3.51
CA HIS A 31 -13.01 1.19 2.51
C HIS A 31 -13.56 1.18 1.07
N GLY A 32 -14.25 2.27 0.68
CA GLY A 32 -14.81 2.43 -0.67
C GLY A 32 -13.79 2.43 -1.82
N GLY A 33 -12.50 2.59 -1.52
CA GLY A 33 -11.40 2.50 -2.49
C GLY A 33 -10.89 1.08 -2.76
N ILE A 34 -11.49 0.05 -2.15
CA ILE A 34 -11.09 -1.35 -2.34
C ILE A 34 -12.24 -2.11 -3.00
N ALA A 35 -11.95 -2.84 -4.07
CA ALA A 35 -12.89 -3.74 -4.74
C ALA A 35 -12.35 -5.18 -4.66
N LEU A 36 -13.16 -6.09 -4.13
CA LEU A 36 -12.83 -7.51 -4.03
C LEU A 36 -13.23 -8.21 -5.33
N LEU A 37 -12.26 -8.48 -6.21
CA LEU A 37 -12.51 -9.06 -7.53
C LEU A 37 -12.79 -10.55 -7.43
N SER A 38 -12.07 -11.23 -6.55
CA SER A 38 -12.25 -12.64 -6.23
C SER A 38 -11.65 -12.93 -4.84
N ASP A 39 -11.66 -14.21 -4.44
CA ASP A 39 -10.95 -14.62 -3.24
C ASP A 39 -9.45 -14.38 -3.36
N ARG A 40 -8.89 -14.44 -4.58
CA ARG A 40 -7.46 -14.30 -4.83
C ARG A 40 -7.02 -12.89 -5.19
N PHE A 41 -7.88 -12.08 -5.80
CA PHE A 41 -7.51 -10.76 -6.32
C PHE A 41 -8.34 -9.63 -5.74
N LEU A 42 -7.70 -8.48 -5.57
CA LEU A 42 -8.37 -7.23 -5.21
C LEU A 42 -7.84 -6.09 -6.09
N ALA A 43 -8.66 -5.05 -6.24
CA ALA A 43 -8.24 -3.77 -6.78
C ALA A 43 -8.27 -2.71 -5.68
N LYS A 44 -7.25 -1.86 -5.64
CA LYS A 44 -7.19 -0.72 -4.72
C LYS A 44 -6.97 0.57 -5.49
N ALA A 45 -7.78 1.57 -5.19
CA ALA A 45 -7.70 2.92 -5.71
C ALA A 45 -6.49 3.66 -5.12
N TYR A 46 -5.73 4.30 -6.00
CA TYR A 46 -4.62 5.20 -5.69
C TYR A 46 -4.80 6.50 -6.46
N ARG A 47 -4.28 7.59 -5.89
CA ARG A 47 -4.10 8.81 -6.66
C ARG A 47 -3.01 8.58 -7.71
N PRO A 48 -3.15 9.11 -8.94
CA PRO A 48 -2.19 8.87 -10.02
C PRO A 48 -0.75 9.27 -9.65
N ASP A 49 -0.62 10.35 -8.90
CA ASP A 49 0.66 10.88 -8.42
C ASP A 49 1.40 9.99 -7.40
N CYS A 50 0.72 9.00 -6.81
CA CYS A 50 1.30 8.07 -5.83
C CYS A 50 1.52 6.67 -6.40
N LEU A 51 0.97 6.34 -7.57
CA LEU A 51 0.91 4.97 -8.05
C LEU A 51 2.33 4.42 -8.31
N ALA A 52 3.15 5.16 -9.05
CA ALA A 52 4.51 4.75 -9.39
C ALA A 52 5.37 4.48 -8.14
N ASP A 53 5.29 5.38 -7.16
CA ASP A 53 5.99 5.23 -5.89
C ASP A 53 5.51 4.03 -5.09
N THR A 54 4.19 3.80 -5.07
CA THR A 54 3.59 2.65 -4.39
C THR A 54 4.03 1.34 -5.03
N MET A 55 4.00 1.26 -6.36
CA MET A 55 4.46 0.07 -7.09
C MET A 55 5.92 -0.21 -6.77
N LYS A 56 6.77 0.83 -6.77
CA LYS A 56 8.18 0.69 -6.44
C LYS A 56 8.43 0.29 -5.00
N ALA A 57 7.68 0.85 -4.05
CA ALA A 57 7.76 0.47 -2.64
C ALA A 57 7.42 -1.01 -2.43
N ILE A 58 6.40 -1.52 -3.14
CA ILE A 58 6.02 -2.93 -3.10
C ILE A 58 7.15 -3.80 -3.66
N GLU A 59 7.72 -3.46 -4.82
CA GLU A 59 8.85 -4.18 -5.42
C GLU A 59 10.06 -4.25 -4.49
N ILE A 60 10.42 -3.11 -3.88
CA ILE A 60 11.54 -3.04 -2.95
C ILE A 60 11.26 -3.91 -1.73
N ALA A 61 10.07 -3.83 -1.12
CA ALA A 61 9.73 -4.69 0.00
C ALA A 61 9.81 -6.18 -0.36
N GLN A 62 9.42 -6.57 -1.58
CA GLN A 62 9.56 -7.95 -2.07
C GLN A 62 11.02 -8.40 -2.16
N SER A 63 11.92 -7.54 -2.63
CA SER A 63 13.34 -7.88 -2.76
C SER A 63 14.01 -8.16 -1.41
N PHE A 64 13.50 -7.56 -0.32
CA PHE A 64 13.92 -7.83 1.06
C PHE A 64 13.23 -9.06 1.69
N GLY A 65 12.46 -9.81 0.92
CA GLY A 65 11.75 -11.01 1.40
C GLY A 65 10.56 -10.69 2.31
N ILE A 66 10.07 -9.45 2.31
CA ILE A 66 8.82 -9.10 3.00
C ILE A 66 7.67 -9.56 2.12
N ARG A 67 6.73 -10.31 2.72
CA ARG A 67 5.53 -10.77 2.01
C ARG A 67 4.60 -9.58 1.76
N THR A 68 4.62 -9.06 0.53
CA THR A 68 3.72 -7.99 0.08
C THR A 68 2.81 -8.50 -1.04
N PRO A 69 1.73 -7.76 -1.38
CA PRO A 69 0.85 -8.13 -2.48
C PRO A 69 1.62 -8.18 -3.79
N LYS A 70 1.38 -9.22 -4.60
CA LYS A 70 1.92 -9.28 -5.95
C LYS A 70 1.12 -8.37 -6.86
N ILE A 71 1.79 -7.43 -7.51
CA ILE A 71 1.16 -6.54 -8.49
C ILE A 71 0.87 -7.34 -9.75
N ILE A 72 -0.37 -7.25 -10.25
CA ILE A 72 -0.77 -7.87 -11.52
C ILE A 72 -0.71 -6.81 -12.62
N ARG A 73 -1.49 -5.73 -12.49
CA ARG A 73 -1.45 -4.58 -13.40
C ARG A 73 -2.16 -3.35 -12.84
N PRO A 74 -1.78 -2.14 -13.26
CA PRO A 74 -2.55 -0.92 -13.04
C PRO A 74 -3.67 -0.77 -14.09
N ILE A 75 -4.80 -0.22 -13.67
CA ILE A 75 -5.96 0.12 -14.52
C ILE A 75 -6.26 1.61 -14.36
N GLN A 76 -6.21 2.34 -15.47
CA GLN A 76 -6.43 3.77 -15.50
C GLN A 76 -7.93 4.11 -15.52
N TYR A 77 -8.38 4.95 -14.58
CA TYR A 77 -9.65 5.66 -14.64
C TYR A 77 -9.40 7.17 -14.73
N PRO A 78 -10.40 7.99 -15.12
CA PRO A 78 -10.21 9.43 -15.30
C PRO A 78 -9.65 10.16 -14.07
N ASP A 79 -10.13 9.82 -12.86
CA ASP A 79 -9.79 10.55 -11.63
C ASP A 79 -8.92 9.75 -10.64
N VAL A 80 -8.75 8.44 -10.90
CA VAL A 80 -8.14 7.50 -9.97
C VAL A 80 -7.47 6.37 -10.74
N GLU A 81 -6.42 5.78 -10.18
CA GLU A 81 -5.81 4.59 -10.76
C GLU A 81 -6.05 3.40 -9.84
N PHE A 82 -6.57 2.31 -10.39
CA PHE A 82 -6.75 1.08 -9.64
C PHE A 82 -5.55 0.17 -9.85
N LEU A 83 -4.90 -0.21 -8.76
CA LEU A 83 -3.87 -1.24 -8.79
C LEU A 83 -4.51 -2.59 -8.50
N VAL A 84 -4.49 -3.49 -9.49
CA VAL A 84 -4.93 -4.88 -9.33
C VAL A 84 -3.78 -5.71 -8.76
N MET A 85 -4.04 -6.39 -7.66
CA MET A 85 -3.02 -7.14 -6.92
C MET A 85 -3.60 -8.42 -6.30
N GLU A 86 -2.71 -9.37 -6.00
CA GLU A 86 -3.06 -10.56 -5.24
C GLU A 86 -3.43 -10.19 -3.80
N ARG A 87 -4.53 -10.75 -3.32
CA ARG A 87 -4.98 -10.65 -1.93
C ARG A 87 -4.11 -11.54 -1.05
N ILE A 88 -3.49 -10.95 -0.04
CA ILE A 88 -2.81 -11.71 1.01
C ILE A 88 -3.87 -12.35 1.89
N GLN A 89 -3.92 -13.69 1.88
CA GLN A 89 -4.77 -14.46 2.78
C GLN A 89 -4.22 -14.44 4.19
N GLY A 90 -5.10 -14.17 5.16
CA GLY A 90 -4.76 -14.15 6.57
C GLY A 90 -5.81 -13.41 7.40
N ARG A 91 -5.68 -13.54 8.72
CA ARG A 91 -6.41 -12.71 9.68
C ARG A 91 -5.55 -11.50 10.02
N THR A 92 -6.19 -10.38 10.37
CA THR A 92 -5.45 -9.21 10.84
C THR A 92 -4.79 -9.53 12.18
N ILE A 93 -3.73 -8.80 12.53
CA ILE A 93 -3.10 -8.92 13.85
C ILE A 93 -4.11 -8.54 14.95
N GLU A 94 -4.98 -7.57 14.69
CA GLU A 94 -6.04 -7.12 15.61
C GLU A 94 -7.01 -8.26 15.93
N ASP A 95 -7.51 -8.96 14.90
CA ASP A 95 -8.42 -10.11 15.09
C ASP A 95 -7.74 -11.28 15.80
N ALA A 96 -6.44 -11.50 15.51
CA ALA A 96 -5.67 -12.58 16.10
C ALA A 96 -5.18 -12.24 17.53
N TRP A 97 -5.17 -10.96 17.92
CA TRP A 97 -4.58 -10.48 19.16
C TRP A 97 -5.07 -11.19 20.42
N PRO A 98 -6.40 -11.39 20.61
CA PRO A 98 -6.92 -12.03 21.82
C PRO A 98 -6.54 -13.51 21.95
N GLY A 99 -6.23 -14.18 20.83
CA GLY A 99 -5.88 -15.61 20.79
C GLY A 99 -4.37 -15.89 20.84
N LEU A 100 -3.52 -14.87 20.90
CA LEU A 100 -2.08 -15.03 20.89
C LEU A 100 -1.55 -15.40 22.28
N SER A 101 -0.78 -16.49 22.34
CA SER A 101 0.03 -16.80 23.52
C SER A 101 1.20 -15.82 23.67
N TRP A 102 1.66 -15.59 24.89
CA TRP A 102 2.75 -14.65 25.18
C TRP A 102 4.02 -14.90 24.35
N TYR A 103 4.36 -16.16 24.10
CA TYR A 103 5.50 -16.55 23.27
C TYR A 103 5.29 -16.14 21.80
N MET A 104 4.07 -16.33 21.26
CA MET A 104 3.76 -15.93 19.89
C MET A 104 3.73 -14.41 19.75
N SER A 105 3.23 -13.69 20.74
CA SER A 105 3.31 -12.22 20.78
C SER A 105 4.74 -11.72 20.78
N LEU A 106 5.64 -12.34 21.56
CA LEU A 106 7.06 -12.00 21.58
C LEU A 106 7.71 -12.27 20.22
N ARG A 107 7.43 -13.43 19.61
CA ARG A 107 7.92 -13.77 18.27
C ARG A 107 7.41 -12.78 17.21
N LEU A 108 6.14 -12.39 17.27
CA LEU A 108 5.54 -11.38 16.38
C LEU A 108 6.24 -10.03 16.54
N ALA A 109 6.50 -9.60 17.78
CA ALA A 109 7.20 -8.34 18.05
C ALA A 109 8.62 -8.32 17.44
N PHE A 110 9.36 -9.42 17.55
CA PHE A 110 10.67 -9.55 16.90
C PHE A 110 10.58 -9.54 15.37
N GLN A 111 9.57 -10.19 14.79
CA GLN A 111 9.34 -10.16 13.34
C GLN A 111 9.04 -8.75 12.84
N LEU A 112 8.12 -8.03 13.50
CA LEU A 112 7.79 -6.65 13.18
C LEU A 112 9.01 -5.73 13.31
N ARG A 113 9.79 -5.87 14.40
CA ARG A 113 11.02 -5.11 14.59
C ARG A 113 12.03 -5.37 13.48
N ARG A 114 12.18 -6.62 13.04
CA ARG A 114 13.04 -6.98 11.91
C ARG A 114 12.57 -6.33 10.62
N PHE A 115 11.27 -6.37 10.31
CA PHE A 115 10.74 -5.70 9.11
C PHE A 115 10.97 -4.20 9.13
N VAL A 116 10.70 -3.53 10.26
CA VAL A 116 10.97 -2.09 10.41
C VAL A 116 12.45 -1.79 10.27
N SER A 117 13.33 -2.61 10.87
CA SER A 117 14.78 -2.44 10.75
C SER A 117 15.26 -2.60 9.30
N LEU A 118 14.75 -3.59 8.57
CA LEU A 118 15.07 -3.79 7.15
C LEU A 118 14.59 -2.61 6.31
N MET A 119 13.33 -2.19 6.49
CA MET A 119 12.79 -1.06 5.74
C MET A 119 13.55 0.25 6.02
N ARG A 120 14.02 0.47 7.26
CA ARG A 120 14.82 1.65 7.63
C ARG A 120 16.26 1.60 7.12
N SER A 121 16.80 0.42 6.84
CA SER A 121 18.14 0.30 6.24
C SER A 121 18.18 0.72 4.77
N ILE A 122 17.01 0.88 4.14
CA ILE A 122 16.89 1.37 2.78
C ILE A 122 17.15 2.87 2.78
N THR A 123 18.29 3.26 2.26
CA THR A 123 18.63 4.66 1.98
C THR A 123 18.24 4.98 0.54
N SER A 124 17.57 6.11 0.34
CA SER A 124 17.32 6.68 -0.99
C SER A 124 18.33 7.79 -1.22
N ASP A 125 18.95 7.81 -2.41
CA ASP A 125 19.82 8.92 -2.83
C ASP A 125 19.01 10.19 -3.11
N THR A 126 17.70 10.05 -3.32
CA THR A 126 16.75 11.14 -3.52
C THR A 126 16.04 11.46 -2.21
N ALA A 127 16.04 12.73 -1.80
CA ALA A 127 15.16 13.21 -0.74
C ALA A 127 13.70 13.18 -1.24
N GLY A 128 12.83 12.43 -0.56
CA GLY A 128 11.41 12.33 -0.89
C GLY A 128 10.97 10.94 -1.35
N SER A 129 9.92 10.91 -2.16
CA SER A 129 9.32 9.68 -2.65
C SER A 129 10.26 8.89 -3.57
N ILE A 130 10.07 7.57 -3.62
CA ILE A 130 11.04 6.61 -4.19
C ILE A 130 11.31 6.86 -5.68
N VAL A 131 10.28 7.16 -6.46
CA VAL A 131 10.36 7.40 -7.90
C VAL A 131 10.18 8.88 -8.21
N THR A 132 9.18 9.51 -7.60
CA THR A 132 8.82 10.90 -7.94
C THR A 132 9.66 11.95 -7.25
N GLY A 133 10.43 11.60 -6.20
CA GLY A 133 11.16 12.57 -5.38
C GLY A 133 10.24 13.52 -4.60
N ASN A 134 8.92 13.30 -4.61
CA ASN A 134 7.98 14.15 -3.89
C ASN A 134 8.16 13.99 -2.38
N CYS A 135 8.56 15.06 -1.69
CA CYS A 135 8.58 15.10 -0.24
C CYS A 135 7.16 15.34 0.29
N ARG A 136 6.46 14.25 0.64
CA ARG A 136 5.18 14.31 1.37
C ARG A 136 5.42 13.87 2.80
N SER A 137 5.89 14.80 3.63
CA SER A 137 5.93 14.53 5.07
C SER A 137 4.67 15.10 5.71
N PHE A 138 4.20 14.45 6.78
CA PHE A 138 3.17 14.99 7.67
C PHE A 138 3.51 16.41 8.18
N TRP A 139 4.78 16.79 8.12
CA TRP A 139 5.35 18.07 8.55
C TRP A 139 5.53 19.08 7.41
N LEU A 140 5.45 18.64 6.15
CA LEU A 140 5.63 19.46 4.94
C LEU A 140 4.30 19.72 4.23
N ASP A 141 3.31 18.85 4.40
CA ASP A 141 1.95 19.13 3.94
C ASP A 141 1.35 20.16 4.92
N ASP A 142 1.20 21.41 4.46
CA ASP A 142 0.77 22.64 5.18
C ASP A 142 -0.55 22.55 6.00
N ARG A 143 -1.09 21.35 6.18
CA ARG A 143 -2.43 21.12 6.74
C ARG A 143 -2.49 21.22 8.28
N PHE A 144 -1.37 21.13 9.00
CA PHE A 144 -1.37 21.14 10.48
C PHE A 144 -0.34 22.08 11.15
N GLY A 145 0.48 22.82 10.38
CA GLY A 145 1.51 23.71 10.94
C GLY A 145 2.54 22.99 11.83
N LEU A 146 3.41 23.77 12.47
CA LEU A 146 4.32 23.25 13.50
C LEU A 146 3.50 22.79 14.71
N PRO A 147 3.78 21.61 15.31
CA PRO A 147 3.09 21.14 16.49
C PRO A 147 3.26 22.14 17.63
N ALA A 148 2.23 22.24 18.47
CA ALA A 148 2.35 22.99 19.72
C ALA A 148 3.53 22.43 20.52
N ARG A 149 4.58 23.25 20.72
CA ARG A 149 5.89 22.96 21.35
C ARG A 149 7.04 22.52 20.42
N ALA A 150 6.99 22.81 19.12
CA ALA A 150 8.18 22.68 18.28
C ALA A 150 9.34 23.53 18.86
N THR A 151 10.48 22.90 19.14
CA THR A 151 11.69 23.62 19.55
C THR A 151 12.32 24.32 18.33
N VAL A 152 13.09 25.38 18.60
CA VAL A 152 13.77 26.18 17.56
C VAL A 152 14.59 25.32 16.60
N ARG A 153 15.14 24.20 17.08
CA ARG A 153 15.85 23.23 16.24
C ARG A 153 14.97 22.63 15.14
N TYR A 154 13.75 22.20 15.46
CA TYR A 154 12.81 21.68 14.45
C TYR A 154 12.38 22.75 13.44
N VAL A 155 12.33 24.02 13.84
CA VAL A 155 12.02 25.15 12.94
C VAL A 155 13.19 25.44 12.01
N MET A 156 14.42 25.39 12.52
CA MET A 156 15.62 25.60 11.71
C MET A 156 15.85 24.43 10.75
N ASP A 157 15.61 23.19 11.19
CA ASP A 157 15.65 22.01 10.32
C ASP A 157 14.56 22.07 9.23
N PHE A 158 13.43 22.76 9.48
CA PHE A 158 12.37 23.01 8.51
C PHE A 158 12.73 24.09 7.47
N LEU A 159 13.42 25.17 7.90
CA LEU A 159 13.82 26.29 7.02
C LEU A 159 15.11 26.03 6.23
N ALA A 160 15.87 25.00 6.59
CA ALA A 160 17.15 24.67 5.96
C ALA A 160 17.05 23.67 4.79
N PHE A 161 15.84 23.33 4.34
CA PHE A 161 15.59 22.56 3.11
C PHE A 161 15.47 23.44 1.87
#